data_AF-A0A9W4KNG7-F1
#
_entry.id   AF-A0A9W4KNG7-F1
#
_cell.length_a   1.000
_cell.length_b   1.000
_cell.length_c   1.000
_cell.angle_alpha   90.00
_cell.angle_beta   90.00
_cell.angle_gamma   90.00
#
_symmetry.space_group_name_H-M   'P 1'
#
loop_
_entity.id
_entity.type
_entity.pdbx_description
1 polymer ?
#
loop_
_entity_poly.entity_id
_entity_poly.type
_entity_poly.pdbx_seq_one_letter_code
_entity_poly.pdbx_strand_id
1 'polypeptide(L)'
;MVPSSFKSTVTITHIGTATAIIDIDGVKLLTDPYFSPAGTQYDVGVTVLKVSDDPALSLADLPHIDGVLLSHENHDDNLDILGRRILDGRHVFTTKDGAKNLAPRPDIRGIGPWESVALVLGGKEFTVTGTPCRHIPGQECTGFIITSTSFGVSSDGRPNAVWFSGDTVYFDELKEIRQHWHVTAAILNLGYAHAPGEILQITQPGTGSADGPIQITMDGKEGARIFRELEADILVPMHFDSWDHFKQHGKELRLVMEAEGLSDKICWLAPGVPKRVI
;
A
#
# COMPACT_ATOMS: atom_id res chain seq x y z
N MET A 1 -25.05 2.67 12.81
CA MET A 1 -23.84 1.93 12.43
C MET A 1 -24.03 0.51 12.93
N VAL A 2 -24.03 -0.50 12.05
CA VAL A 2 -24.04 -1.91 12.48
C VAL A 2 -22.72 -2.15 13.22
N PRO A 3 -22.72 -2.81 14.41
CA PRO A 3 -21.48 -3.12 15.10
C PRO A 3 -20.56 -3.92 14.18
N SER A 4 -19.29 -3.51 14.08
CA SER A 4 -18.31 -4.24 13.29
C SER A 4 -18.25 -5.70 13.76
N SER A 5 -18.31 -6.65 12.81
CA SER A 5 -18.06 -8.06 13.11
C SER A 5 -16.58 -8.34 13.36
N PHE A 6 -15.72 -7.35 13.12
CA PHE A 6 -14.29 -7.42 13.35
C PHE A 6 -13.98 -7.48 14.85
N LYS A 7 -13.24 -8.51 15.26
CA LYS A 7 -12.97 -8.80 16.68
C LYS A 7 -11.59 -8.36 17.15
N SER A 8 -10.80 -7.76 16.27
CA SER A 8 -9.46 -7.26 16.54
C SER A 8 -9.43 -5.74 16.56
N THR A 9 -8.29 -5.18 16.94
CA THR A 9 -8.02 -3.74 16.87
C THR A 9 -7.02 -3.47 15.76
N VAL A 10 -7.26 -2.41 14.99
CA VAL A 10 -6.30 -1.95 13.96
C VAL A 10 -5.93 -0.51 14.27
N THR A 11 -4.65 -0.27 14.50
CA THR A 11 -4.08 1.08 14.63
C THR A 11 -3.10 1.31 13.50
N ILE A 12 -3.16 2.46 12.85
CA ILE A 12 -2.22 2.83 11.79
C ILE A 12 -1.45 4.07 12.21
N THR A 13 -0.12 4.01 12.03
CA THR A 13 0.76 5.17 12.16
C THR A 13 1.39 5.45 10.79
N HIS A 14 0.92 6.50 10.12
CA HIS A 14 1.49 6.92 8.84
C HIS A 14 2.86 7.57 9.07
N ILE A 15 3.87 7.18 8.30
CA ILE A 15 5.22 7.74 8.41
C ILE A 15 5.47 8.74 7.28
N GLY A 16 5.14 8.37 6.05
CA GLY A 16 5.28 9.19 4.85
C GLY A 16 4.89 8.36 3.64
N THR A 17 4.60 8.96 2.49
CA THR A 17 4.33 8.24 1.22
C THR A 17 3.35 7.05 1.40
N ALA A 18 3.75 5.83 1.02
CA ALA A 18 3.11 4.55 1.31
C ALA A 18 3.65 3.85 2.57
N THR A 19 4.60 4.46 3.29
CA THR A 19 5.13 3.92 4.55
C THR A 19 4.19 4.16 5.72
N ALA A 20 3.69 3.08 6.30
CA ALA A 20 2.92 3.10 7.53
C ALA A 20 3.14 1.84 8.35
N ILE A 21 2.95 1.97 9.67
CA ILE A 21 2.87 0.82 10.58
C ILE A 21 1.40 0.46 10.73
N ILE A 22 1.04 -0.75 10.33
CA ILE A 22 -0.25 -1.38 10.60
C ILE A 22 -0.07 -2.26 11.84
N ASP A 23 -0.62 -1.82 12.97
CA ASP A 23 -0.62 -2.55 14.23
C ASP A 23 -1.95 -3.29 14.41
N ILE A 24 -1.89 -4.61 14.39
CA ILE A 24 -3.04 -5.50 14.56
C ILE A 24 -2.83 -6.31 15.84
N ASP A 25 -3.56 -5.94 16.89
CA ASP A 25 -3.47 -6.54 18.23
C ASP A 25 -2.02 -6.66 18.76
N GLY A 26 -1.17 -5.66 18.49
CA GLY A 26 0.22 -5.60 18.94
C GLY A 26 1.24 -6.06 17.89
N VAL A 27 0.82 -6.77 16.84
CA VAL A 27 1.68 -7.24 15.74
C VAL A 27 1.81 -6.13 14.70
N LYS A 28 3.04 -5.73 14.38
CA LYS A 28 3.32 -4.54 13.56
C LYS A 28 3.85 -4.91 12.19
N LEU A 29 3.08 -4.58 11.16
CA LEU A 29 3.47 -4.70 9.76
C LEU A 29 3.88 -3.32 9.24
N LEU A 30 5.04 -3.22 8.58
CA LEU A 30 5.48 -2.00 7.92
C LEU A 30 5.18 -2.09 6.42
N THR A 31 4.44 -1.12 5.87
CA THR A 31 4.24 -1.02 4.42
C THR A 31 5.39 -0.24 3.79
N ASP A 32 5.79 -0.59 2.57
CA ASP A 32 6.64 0.18 1.65
C ASP A 32 7.67 1.10 2.34
N PRO A 33 8.76 0.53 2.90
CA PRO A 33 9.70 1.26 3.76
C PRO A 33 10.45 2.39 3.01
N TYR A 34 10.10 3.65 3.27
CA TYR A 34 10.77 4.84 2.74
C TYR A 34 11.18 5.79 3.88
N PHE A 35 12.46 6.22 3.92
CA PHE A 35 12.98 7.01 5.04
C PHE A 35 13.94 8.15 4.65
N SER A 36 14.07 8.48 3.37
CA SER A 36 14.97 9.55 2.93
C SER A 36 14.43 10.93 3.32
N PRO A 37 15.31 11.87 3.69
CA PRO A 37 14.90 13.18 4.18
C PRO A 37 14.37 14.08 3.07
N ALA A 38 13.66 15.14 3.46
CA ALA A 38 13.20 16.21 2.59
C ALA A 38 14.33 16.74 1.71
N GLY A 39 14.04 16.97 0.43
CA GLY A 39 15.00 17.47 -0.55
C GLY A 39 15.83 16.39 -1.25
N THR A 40 15.71 15.12 -0.86
CA THR A 40 16.32 14.01 -1.59
C THR A 40 15.76 13.95 -3.01
N GLN A 41 16.63 13.63 -3.97
CA GLN A 41 16.30 13.53 -5.39
C GLN A 41 16.66 12.16 -5.93
N TYR A 42 15.82 11.64 -6.83
CA TYR A 42 15.98 10.35 -7.48
C TYR A 42 15.91 10.53 -8.99
N ASP A 43 16.98 10.17 -9.68
CA ASP A 43 17.01 10.12 -11.14
C ASP A 43 16.43 8.78 -11.60
N VAL A 44 15.25 8.82 -12.20
CA VAL A 44 14.55 7.64 -12.74
C VAL A 44 14.79 7.48 -14.25
N GLY A 45 15.85 8.10 -14.78
CA GLY A 45 16.32 8.04 -16.16
C GLY A 45 15.60 8.99 -17.11
N VAL A 46 14.28 9.16 -16.95
CA VAL A 46 13.45 10.06 -17.77
C VAL A 46 13.14 11.39 -17.09
N THR A 47 13.23 11.44 -15.77
CA THR A 47 12.98 12.63 -14.96
C THR A 47 13.70 12.51 -13.62
N VAL A 48 13.80 13.62 -12.89
CA VAL A 48 14.26 13.62 -11.50
C VAL A 48 13.05 13.85 -10.60
N LEU A 49 12.82 12.91 -9.70
CA LEU A 49 11.81 13.01 -8.67
C LEU A 49 12.41 13.61 -7.40
N LYS A 50 11.60 14.36 -6.65
CA LYS A 50 12.02 14.99 -5.41
C LYS A 50 10.97 14.75 -4.33
N VAL A 51 11.46 14.49 -3.12
CA VAL A 51 10.65 14.46 -1.90
C VAL A 51 10.70 15.82 -1.21
N SER A 52 9.57 16.25 -0.65
CA SER A 52 9.41 17.57 -0.02
C SER A 52 9.33 17.53 1.51
N ASP A 53 8.95 16.40 2.10
CA ASP A 53 8.79 16.22 3.54
C ASP A 53 9.75 15.18 4.11
N ASP A 54 10.13 15.34 5.37
CA ASP A 54 10.84 14.30 6.13
C ASP A 54 9.86 13.18 6.55
N PRO A 55 10.33 11.92 6.67
CA PRO A 55 9.52 10.87 7.27
C PRO A 55 9.20 11.24 8.74
N ALA A 56 7.95 11.03 9.16
CA ALA A 56 7.51 11.39 10.50
C ALA A 56 8.17 10.56 11.62
N LEU A 57 8.75 9.42 11.28
CA LEU A 57 9.59 8.60 12.15
C LEU A 57 10.86 8.22 11.39
N SER A 58 12.01 8.35 12.03
CA SER A 58 13.25 7.81 11.48
C SER A 58 13.33 6.30 11.67
N LEU A 59 14.26 5.64 10.99
CA LEU A 59 14.56 4.21 11.22
C LEU A 59 14.87 3.89 12.69
N ALA A 60 15.49 4.82 13.42
CA ALA A 60 15.85 4.63 14.82
C ALA A 60 14.66 4.75 15.77
N ASP A 61 13.60 5.44 15.34
CA ASP A 61 12.37 5.66 16.12
C ASP A 61 11.32 4.57 15.86
N LEU A 62 11.58 3.65 14.92
CA LEU A 62 10.66 2.57 14.63
C LEU A 62 10.50 1.63 15.83
N PRO A 63 9.27 1.23 16.17
CA PRO A 63 9.05 0.13 17.09
C PRO A 63 9.53 -1.19 16.46
N HIS A 64 9.44 -2.28 17.24
CA HIS A 64 9.60 -3.61 16.67
C HIS A 64 8.61 -3.85 15.51
N ILE A 65 9.11 -4.31 14.36
CA ILE A 65 8.32 -4.61 13.15
C ILE A 65 8.29 -6.12 12.90
N ASP A 66 7.16 -6.77 13.01
CA ASP A 66 7.07 -8.23 12.84
C ASP A 66 7.21 -8.67 11.37
N GLY A 67 6.79 -7.83 10.42
CA GLY A 67 6.91 -8.10 9.00
C GLY A 67 6.79 -6.85 8.13
N VAL A 68 7.15 -6.99 6.85
CA VAL A 68 7.11 -5.92 5.85
C VAL A 68 6.20 -6.34 4.70
N LEU A 69 5.27 -5.47 4.34
CA LEU A 69 4.42 -5.56 3.15
C LEU A 69 4.99 -4.60 2.10
N LEU A 70 5.77 -5.13 1.17
CA LEU A 70 6.48 -4.35 0.16
C LEU A 70 5.82 -4.57 -1.20
N SER A 71 5.04 -3.60 -1.67
CA SER A 71 4.26 -3.73 -2.91
C SER A 71 5.13 -4.01 -4.12
N HIS A 72 6.29 -3.36 -4.19
CA HIS A 72 7.34 -3.53 -5.19
C HIS A 72 8.63 -2.88 -4.69
N GLU A 73 9.77 -3.42 -5.11
CA GLU A 73 11.09 -3.05 -4.60
C GLU A 73 11.85 -2.08 -5.49
N ASN A 74 11.36 -1.82 -6.69
CA ASN A 74 12.10 -1.15 -7.76
C ASN A 74 11.77 0.36 -7.89
N HIS A 75 10.93 0.90 -7.01
CA HIS A 75 10.58 2.32 -6.95
C HIS A 75 11.06 2.94 -5.65
N ASP A 76 11.72 4.09 -5.76
CA ASP A 76 12.38 4.73 -4.63
C ASP A 76 11.40 5.29 -3.58
N ASP A 77 10.16 5.64 -3.95
CA ASP A 77 9.11 6.11 -3.05
C ASP A 77 8.43 5.01 -2.23
N ASN A 78 8.59 3.74 -2.63
CA ASN A 78 8.16 2.57 -1.88
C ASN A 78 9.31 1.84 -1.18
N LEU A 79 10.54 1.93 -1.70
CA LEU A 79 11.71 1.30 -1.09
C LEU A 79 13.03 2.02 -1.44
N ASP A 80 13.40 2.98 -0.60
CA ASP A 80 14.67 3.69 -0.73
C ASP A 80 15.86 2.93 -0.13
N ILE A 81 17.06 3.50 -0.28
CA ILE A 81 18.31 2.95 0.24
C ILE A 81 18.25 2.74 1.77
N LEU A 82 17.55 3.60 2.50
CA LEU A 82 17.43 3.52 3.95
C LEU A 82 16.42 2.42 4.36
N GLY A 83 15.25 2.38 3.74
CA GLY A 83 14.23 1.36 3.94
C GLY A 83 14.72 -0.04 3.64
N ARG A 84 15.57 -0.23 2.62
CA ARG A 84 16.26 -1.51 2.38
C ARG A 84 17.02 -2.05 3.58
N ARG A 85 17.44 -1.22 4.53
CA ARG A 85 18.17 -1.65 5.73
C ARG A 85 17.27 -2.34 6.76
N ILE A 86 15.95 -2.10 6.74
CA ILE A 86 15.02 -2.72 7.70
C ILE A 86 14.55 -4.12 7.26
N LEU A 87 14.82 -4.50 6.01
CA LEU A 87 14.37 -5.80 5.47
C LEU A 87 15.08 -6.99 6.12
N ASP A 88 16.34 -6.82 6.55
CA ASP A 88 17.10 -7.92 7.12
C ASP A 88 16.56 -8.32 8.50
N GLY A 89 16.32 -9.63 8.67
CA GLY A 89 15.80 -10.19 9.92
C GLY A 89 14.29 -10.02 10.10
N ARG A 90 13.55 -9.67 9.04
CA ARG A 90 12.08 -9.55 9.03
C ARG A 90 11.48 -10.53 8.02
N HIS A 91 10.21 -10.88 8.23
CA HIS A 91 9.40 -11.50 7.17
C HIS A 91 9.04 -10.44 6.15
N VAL A 92 9.50 -10.57 4.90
CA VAL A 92 9.17 -9.60 3.84
C VAL A 92 8.29 -10.27 2.80
N PHE A 93 7.15 -9.65 2.52
CA PHE A 93 6.23 -10.06 1.47
C PHE A 93 6.33 -9.07 0.33
N THR A 94 6.53 -9.58 -0.88
CA THR A 94 6.66 -8.74 -2.07
C THR A 94 6.30 -9.54 -3.32
N THR A 95 6.49 -8.95 -4.50
CA THR A 95 6.28 -9.59 -5.79
C THR A 95 7.28 -10.74 -6.03
N LYS A 96 7.04 -11.58 -7.03
CA LYS A 96 7.95 -12.70 -7.33
C LYS A 96 9.28 -12.17 -7.88
N ASP A 97 9.21 -11.15 -8.71
CA ASP A 97 10.39 -10.42 -9.18
C ASP A 97 11.10 -9.69 -8.04
N GLY A 98 10.37 -9.07 -7.11
CA GLY A 98 10.97 -8.42 -5.95
C GLY A 98 11.72 -9.38 -5.04
N ALA A 99 11.17 -10.56 -4.80
CA ALA A 99 11.86 -11.60 -4.02
C ALA A 99 13.15 -12.08 -4.71
N LYS A 100 13.15 -12.18 -6.04
CA LYS A 100 14.34 -12.51 -6.84
C LYS A 100 15.38 -11.38 -6.79
N ASN A 101 14.96 -10.12 -6.92
CA ASN A 101 15.84 -8.96 -6.99
C ASN A 101 16.44 -8.59 -5.62
N LEU A 102 15.75 -8.94 -4.52
CA LEU A 102 16.22 -8.75 -3.15
C LEU A 102 17.07 -9.91 -2.63
N ALA A 103 17.20 -11.00 -3.39
CA ALA A 103 18.10 -12.10 -3.02
C ALA A 103 19.56 -11.60 -2.90
N PRO A 104 20.36 -12.14 -1.96
CA PRO A 104 20.09 -13.32 -1.13
C PRO A 104 19.56 -12.98 0.27
N ARG A 105 18.84 -11.85 0.46
CA ARG A 105 18.29 -11.50 1.78
C ARG A 105 17.44 -12.64 2.34
N PRO A 106 17.55 -12.94 3.64
CA PRO A 106 16.79 -14.03 4.25
C PRO A 106 15.30 -13.66 4.33
N ASP A 107 14.45 -14.67 4.17
CA ASP A 107 13.00 -14.61 4.42
C ASP A 107 12.21 -13.54 3.63
N ILE A 108 12.62 -13.32 2.39
CA ILE A 108 11.83 -12.60 1.38
C ILE A 108 10.94 -13.59 0.64
N ARG A 109 9.64 -13.32 0.60
CA ARG A 109 8.61 -14.19 0.04
C ARG A 109 7.92 -13.49 -1.11
N GLY A 110 8.12 -14.02 -2.31
CA GLY A 110 7.42 -13.59 -3.50
C GLY A 110 5.99 -14.16 -3.51
N ILE A 111 5.00 -13.28 -3.60
CA ILE A 111 3.58 -13.63 -3.62
C ILE A 111 2.99 -13.12 -4.94
N GLY A 112 2.42 -14.03 -5.73
CA GLY A 112 1.64 -13.66 -6.92
C GLY A 112 0.21 -13.25 -6.59
N PRO A 113 -0.53 -12.66 -7.54
CA PRO A 113 -1.95 -12.36 -7.37
C PRO A 113 -2.73 -13.59 -6.92
N TRP A 114 -3.54 -13.43 -5.87
CA TRP A 114 -4.38 -14.44 -5.23
C TRP A 114 -3.62 -15.58 -4.53
N GLU A 115 -2.29 -15.59 -4.58
CA GLU A 115 -1.48 -16.52 -3.80
C GLU A 115 -1.44 -16.08 -2.33
N SER A 116 -1.49 -17.06 -1.44
CA SER A 116 -1.57 -16.82 0.00
C SER A 116 -0.42 -17.49 0.74
N VAL A 117 0.13 -16.80 1.73
CA VAL A 117 1.15 -17.31 2.64
C VAL A 117 0.63 -17.24 4.07
N ALA A 118 0.49 -18.40 4.71
CA ALA A 118 0.21 -18.50 6.13
C ALA A 118 1.52 -18.45 6.92
N LEU A 119 1.53 -17.73 8.05
CA LEU A 119 2.69 -17.60 8.92
C LEU A 119 2.31 -17.19 10.34
N VAL A 120 3.31 -17.23 11.22
CA VAL A 120 3.21 -16.71 12.58
C VAL A 120 4.00 -15.42 12.70
N LEU A 121 3.34 -14.33 13.10
CA LEU A 121 3.92 -13.02 13.37
C LEU A 121 3.64 -12.63 14.82
N GLY A 122 4.67 -12.25 15.59
CA GLY A 122 4.50 -11.90 17.00
C GLY A 122 3.78 -12.98 17.84
N GLY A 123 3.92 -14.27 17.45
CA GLY A 123 3.24 -15.39 18.10
C GLY A 123 1.77 -15.62 17.70
N LYS A 124 1.26 -14.93 16.67
CA LYS A 124 -0.11 -15.05 16.18
C LYS A 124 -0.15 -15.49 14.72
N GLU A 125 -1.16 -16.27 14.36
CA GLU A 125 -1.35 -16.76 12.99
C GLU A 125 -2.00 -15.69 12.10
N PHE A 126 -1.37 -15.43 10.96
CA PHE A 126 -1.87 -14.58 9.89
C PHE A 126 -1.75 -15.31 8.55
N THR A 127 -2.61 -14.90 7.63
CA THR A 127 -2.48 -15.20 6.21
C THR A 127 -2.36 -13.88 5.46
N VAL A 128 -1.31 -13.78 4.63
CA VAL A 128 -1.10 -12.66 3.71
C VAL A 128 -1.36 -13.16 2.30
N THR A 129 -2.25 -12.48 1.58
CA THR A 129 -2.61 -12.81 0.19
C THR A 129 -2.26 -11.65 -0.72
N GLY A 130 -1.56 -11.92 -1.82
CA GLY A 130 -1.25 -10.91 -2.83
C GLY A 130 -2.50 -10.52 -3.60
N THR A 131 -2.73 -9.24 -3.85
CA THR A 131 -3.79 -8.76 -4.74
C THR A 131 -3.19 -8.33 -6.09
N PRO A 132 -3.94 -8.47 -7.19
CA PRO A 132 -3.49 -7.99 -8.48
C PRO A 132 -3.32 -6.46 -8.45
N CYS A 133 -2.30 -5.95 -9.12
CA CYS A 133 -2.07 -4.51 -9.32
C CYS A 133 -1.76 -4.23 -10.78
N ARG A 134 -2.10 -3.02 -11.23
CA ARG A 134 -1.67 -2.44 -12.50
C ARG A 134 -0.98 -1.13 -12.24
N HIS A 135 0.33 -1.11 -12.48
CA HIS A 135 1.20 0.02 -12.17
C HIS A 135 1.96 0.46 -13.44
N ILE A 136 3.28 0.31 -13.47
CA ILE A 136 4.09 0.53 -14.69
C ILE A 136 4.16 -0.78 -15.48
N PRO A 137 3.75 -0.79 -16.77
CA PRO A 137 3.88 -1.97 -17.61
C PRO A 137 5.31 -2.51 -17.63
N GLY A 138 5.47 -3.82 -17.43
CA GLY A 138 6.78 -4.51 -17.43
C GLY A 138 7.45 -4.58 -16.06
N GLN A 139 6.82 -4.03 -15.03
CA GLN A 139 7.26 -4.15 -13.64
C GLN A 139 6.15 -4.81 -12.82
N GLU A 140 6.51 -5.67 -11.87
CA GLU A 140 5.56 -6.27 -10.95
C GLU A 140 5.24 -5.29 -9.81
N CYS A 141 3.97 -5.26 -9.41
CA CYS A 141 3.49 -4.62 -8.18
C CYS A 141 2.39 -5.52 -7.59
N THR A 142 2.23 -5.51 -6.26
CA THR A 142 1.15 -6.23 -5.58
C THR A 142 0.60 -5.43 -4.40
N GLY A 143 -0.67 -5.65 -4.09
CA GLY A 143 -1.26 -5.27 -2.82
C GLY A 143 -1.37 -6.48 -1.89
N PHE A 144 -1.86 -6.27 -0.68
CA PHE A 144 -1.90 -7.30 0.35
C PHE A 144 -3.24 -7.32 1.08
N ILE A 145 -3.89 -8.48 1.07
CA ILE A 145 -4.96 -8.83 1.97
C ILE A 145 -4.36 -9.52 3.20
N ILE A 146 -4.66 -9.00 4.38
CA ILE A 146 -4.25 -9.56 5.66
C ILE A 146 -5.50 -10.16 6.31
N THR A 147 -5.41 -11.43 6.68
CA THR A 147 -6.46 -12.13 7.43
C THR A 147 -5.90 -12.89 8.62
N SER A 148 -6.76 -13.11 9.60
CA SER A 148 -6.51 -14.02 10.73
C SER A 148 -7.84 -14.61 11.16
N THR A 149 -7.84 -15.83 11.68
CA THR A 149 -9.03 -16.45 12.28
C THR A 149 -9.60 -15.59 13.43
N SER A 150 -8.72 -14.83 14.10
CA SER A 150 -9.08 -13.88 15.15
C SER A 150 -9.96 -12.72 14.67
N PHE A 151 -9.93 -12.37 13.38
CA PHE A 151 -10.69 -11.23 12.85
C PHE A 151 -12.20 -11.50 12.79
N GLY A 152 -12.61 -12.77 12.82
CA GLY A 152 -13.99 -13.18 12.65
C GLY A 152 -14.48 -13.12 11.20
N VAL A 153 -15.79 -13.26 11.03
CA VAL A 153 -16.48 -13.24 9.73
C VAL A 153 -17.57 -12.17 9.73
N SER A 154 -17.83 -11.57 8.57
CA SER A 154 -18.94 -10.66 8.31
C SER A 154 -20.29 -11.37 8.38
N SER A 155 -21.38 -10.59 8.36
CA SER A 155 -22.75 -11.12 8.37
C SER A 155 -23.09 -12.00 7.17
N ASP A 156 -22.37 -11.85 6.06
CA ASP A 156 -22.51 -12.70 4.87
C ASP A 156 -21.54 -13.90 4.87
N GLY A 157 -20.80 -14.12 5.97
CA GLY A 157 -19.94 -15.28 6.17
C GLY A 157 -18.54 -15.16 5.59
N ARG A 158 -18.20 -14.06 4.90
CA ARG A 158 -16.84 -13.83 4.40
C ARG A 158 -15.87 -13.56 5.56
N PRO A 159 -14.63 -14.06 5.50
CA PRO A 159 -13.61 -13.66 6.47
C PRO A 159 -13.36 -12.15 6.40
N ASN A 160 -13.25 -11.54 7.58
CA ASN A 160 -12.86 -10.13 7.65
C ASN A 160 -11.39 -9.96 7.27
N ALA A 161 -11.06 -8.86 6.61
CA ALA A 161 -9.72 -8.56 6.13
C ALA A 161 -9.34 -7.08 6.30
N VAL A 162 -8.03 -6.82 6.36
CA VAL A 162 -7.43 -5.50 6.11
C VAL A 162 -6.76 -5.57 4.74
N TRP A 163 -6.99 -4.57 3.90
CA TRP A 163 -6.39 -4.49 2.57
C TRP A 163 -5.43 -3.31 2.50
N PHE A 164 -4.20 -3.55 2.04
CA PHE A 164 -3.28 -2.52 1.57
C PHE A 164 -3.16 -2.63 0.05
N SER A 165 -3.46 -1.57 -0.70
CA SER A 165 -3.59 -1.66 -2.15
C SER A 165 -2.27 -1.87 -2.89
N GLY A 166 -1.15 -1.44 -2.30
CA GLY A 166 0.05 -1.11 -3.08
C GLY A 166 -0.24 -0.05 -4.14
N ASP A 167 0.68 0.13 -5.07
CA ASP A 167 0.50 1.07 -6.16
C ASP A 167 -0.23 0.43 -7.34
N THR A 168 -1.48 0.85 -7.53
CA THR A 168 -2.31 0.38 -8.63
C THR A 168 -3.28 1.45 -9.07
N VAL A 169 -3.65 1.45 -10.36
CA VAL A 169 -4.87 2.09 -10.86
C VAL A 169 -6.09 1.21 -10.63
N TYR A 170 -7.30 1.73 -10.86
CA TYR A 170 -8.50 0.89 -10.82
C TYR A 170 -8.61 0.00 -12.07
N PHE A 171 -9.01 -1.25 -11.86
CA PHE A 171 -9.43 -2.18 -12.92
C PHE A 171 -10.37 -3.24 -12.35
N ASP A 172 -11.18 -3.85 -13.22
CA ASP A 172 -12.33 -4.64 -12.81
C ASP A 172 -12.00 -5.89 -11.95
N GLU A 173 -10.82 -6.47 -12.10
CA GLU A 173 -10.40 -7.64 -11.33
C GLU A 173 -10.27 -7.32 -9.82
N LEU A 174 -10.02 -6.06 -9.44
CA LEU A 174 -9.98 -5.65 -8.03
C LEU A 174 -11.32 -5.92 -7.31
N LYS A 175 -12.44 -5.93 -8.04
CA LYS A 175 -13.78 -6.24 -7.48
C LYS A 175 -13.88 -7.69 -6.99
N GLU A 176 -13.01 -8.58 -7.46
CA GLU A 176 -12.97 -9.98 -7.03
C GLU A 176 -12.55 -10.11 -5.55
N ILE A 177 -11.84 -9.12 -4.99
CA ILE A 177 -11.51 -9.06 -3.56
C ILE A 177 -12.79 -9.24 -2.71
N ARG A 178 -13.90 -8.62 -3.13
CA ARG A 178 -15.19 -8.72 -2.45
C ARG A 178 -15.73 -10.16 -2.41
N GLN A 179 -15.44 -10.96 -3.43
CA GLN A 179 -15.95 -12.34 -3.48
C GLN A 179 -15.30 -13.24 -2.42
N HIS A 180 -14.10 -12.87 -1.97
CA HIS A 180 -13.30 -13.66 -1.05
C HIS A 180 -13.34 -13.12 0.39
N TRP A 181 -13.37 -11.80 0.57
CA TRP A 181 -13.25 -11.16 1.89
C TRP A 181 -14.23 -10.02 2.09
N HIS A 182 -14.55 -9.77 3.36
CA HIS A 182 -15.14 -8.51 3.80
C HIS A 182 -14.03 -7.56 4.22
N VAL A 183 -13.82 -6.48 3.47
CA VAL A 183 -12.73 -5.53 3.72
C VAL A 183 -13.15 -4.54 4.81
N THR A 184 -12.59 -4.70 5.99
CA THR A 184 -12.90 -3.85 7.16
C THR A 184 -12.13 -2.53 7.14
N ALA A 185 -10.88 -2.56 6.68
CA ALA A 185 -10.09 -1.36 6.40
C ALA A 185 -9.45 -1.50 5.02
N ALA A 186 -9.72 -0.53 4.14
CA ALA A 186 -9.09 -0.39 2.83
C ALA A 186 -8.06 0.74 2.89
N ILE A 187 -6.79 0.39 2.96
CA ILE A 187 -5.64 1.29 2.97
C ILE A 187 -5.20 1.48 1.51
N LEU A 188 -5.48 2.66 0.95
CA LEU A 188 -5.35 2.90 -0.49
C LEU A 188 -4.30 3.96 -0.78
N ASN A 189 -3.41 3.67 -1.73
CA ASN A 189 -2.49 4.66 -2.30
C ASN A 189 -3.22 5.49 -3.36
N LEU A 190 -3.42 6.80 -3.08
CA LEU A 190 -4.32 7.68 -3.84
C LEU A 190 -3.65 8.95 -4.39
N GLY A 191 -2.38 8.86 -4.78
CA GLY A 191 -1.59 10.02 -5.23
C GLY A 191 -1.88 10.50 -6.64
N TYR A 192 -2.70 9.77 -7.40
CA TYR A 192 -2.93 10.03 -8.82
C TYR A 192 -1.61 10.22 -9.58
N ALA A 193 -0.64 9.35 -9.28
CA ALA A 193 0.72 9.44 -9.81
C ALA A 193 0.70 9.19 -11.32
N HIS A 194 1.57 9.91 -12.04
CA HIS A 194 1.78 9.70 -13.46
C HIS A 194 3.27 9.49 -13.76
N ALA A 195 3.58 8.48 -14.55
CA ALA A 195 4.91 8.28 -15.13
C ALA A 195 4.98 8.92 -16.54
N PRO A 196 6.15 9.44 -16.96
CA PRO A 196 6.37 9.84 -18.35
C PRO A 196 6.17 8.66 -19.31
N GLY A 197 5.58 8.89 -20.49
CA GLY A 197 5.30 7.82 -21.45
C GLY A 197 6.55 7.11 -21.99
N GLU A 198 7.70 7.78 -21.93
CA GLU A 198 9.02 7.27 -22.28
C GLU A 198 9.49 6.15 -21.34
N ILE A 199 8.89 6.02 -20.14
CA ILE A 199 9.24 4.96 -19.18
C ILE A 199 9.07 3.56 -19.79
N LEU A 200 8.16 3.40 -20.75
CA LEU A 200 7.93 2.12 -21.44
C LEU A 200 9.15 1.64 -22.23
N GLN A 201 9.96 2.56 -22.77
CA GLN A 201 11.19 2.18 -23.47
C GLN A 201 12.23 1.59 -22.51
N ILE A 202 12.19 1.99 -21.23
CA ILE A 202 13.08 1.48 -20.17
C ILE A 202 12.57 0.14 -19.65
N THR A 203 11.28 0.04 -19.34
CA THR A 203 10.70 -1.16 -18.71
C THR A 203 10.36 -2.27 -19.70
N GLN A 204 10.12 -1.92 -20.97
CA GLN A 204 9.82 -2.86 -22.05
C GLN A 204 10.58 -2.46 -23.32
N PRO A 205 11.89 -2.77 -23.40
CA PRO A 205 12.72 -2.39 -24.55
C PRO A 205 12.11 -2.86 -25.89
N GLY A 206 12.02 -1.95 -26.85
CA GLY A 206 11.40 -2.20 -28.16
C GLY A 206 9.91 -1.85 -28.24
N THR A 207 9.28 -1.47 -27.13
CA THR A 207 7.99 -0.76 -27.15
C THR A 207 8.23 0.73 -27.39
N GLY A 208 7.28 1.41 -28.05
CA GLY A 208 7.32 2.87 -28.21
C GLY A 208 7.02 3.59 -26.90
N SER A 209 7.12 4.92 -26.89
CA SER A 209 6.53 5.72 -25.81
C SER A 209 5.00 5.73 -25.91
N ALA A 210 4.31 5.90 -24.79
CA ALA A 210 2.89 6.26 -24.81
C ALA A 210 2.71 7.71 -25.30
N ASP A 211 1.52 8.00 -25.85
CA ASP A 211 1.10 9.38 -26.16
C ASP A 211 0.77 10.12 -24.86
N GLY A 212 1.80 10.64 -24.19
CA GLY A 212 1.70 11.40 -22.95
C GLY A 212 1.92 10.58 -21.67
N PRO A 213 1.73 11.19 -20.49
CA PRO A 213 1.93 10.53 -19.21
C PRO A 213 0.94 9.39 -18.98
N ILE A 214 1.40 8.33 -18.34
CA ILE A 214 0.61 7.16 -17.97
C ILE A 214 0.25 7.28 -16.50
N GLN A 215 -1.03 7.17 -16.16
CA GLN A 215 -1.45 7.09 -14.76
C GLN A 215 -1.06 5.74 -14.17
N ILE A 216 -0.45 5.76 -12.98
CA ILE A 216 0.14 4.56 -12.35
C ILE A 216 -0.42 4.27 -10.95
N THR A 217 -1.07 5.23 -10.29
CA THR A 217 -1.84 4.99 -9.05
C THR A 217 -3.24 5.58 -9.14
N MET A 218 -4.16 5.06 -8.34
CA MET A 218 -5.54 5.54 -8.26
C MET A 218 -5.61 7.03 -7.93
N ASP A 219 -6.60 7.71 -8.50
CA ASP A 219 -7.10 8.97 -7.96
C ASP A 219 -8.18 8.74 -6.89
N GLY A 220 -8.68 9.82 -6.29
CA GLY A 220 -9.73 9.76 -5.28
C GLY A 220 -11.07 9.22 -5.80
N LYS A 221 -11.40 9.38 -7.09
CA LYS A 221 -12.66 8.87 -7.67
C LYS A 221 -12.58 7.37 -7.89
N GLU A 222 -11.46 6.88 -8.38
CA GLU A 222 -11.16 5.45 -8.49
C GLU A 222 -11.11 4.79 -7.11
N GLY A 223 -10.44 5.42 -6.14
CA GLY A 223 -10.43 4.99 -4.75
C GLY A 223 -11.83 4.92 -4.14
N ALA A 224 -12.66 5.95 -4.36
CA ALA A 224 -14.05 5.96 -3.92
C ALA A 224 -14.90 4.89 -4.62
N ARG A 225 -14.65 4.64 -5.91
CA ARG A 225 -15.32 3.59 -6.69
C ARG A 225 -15.02 2.22 -6.12
N ILE A 226 -13.75 1.83 -5.99
CA ILE A 226 -13.40 0.50 -5.48
C ILE A 226 -13.88 0.32 -4.04
N PHE A 227 -13.78 1.35 -3.20
CA PHE A 227 -14.30 1.31 -1.84
C PHE A 227 -15.79 0.94 -1.78
N ARG A 228 -16.62 1.56 -2.63
CA ARG A 228 -18.06 1.25 -2.73
C ARG A 228 -18.32 -0.14 -3.32
N GLU A 229 -17.59 -0.52 -4.37
CA GLU A 229 -17.75 -1.82 -5.02
C GLU A 229 -17.35 -2.98 -4.12
N LEU A 230 -16.39 -2.78 -3.20
CA LEU A 230 -16.04 -3.76 -2.17
C LEU A 230 -17.03 -3.75 -0.99
N GLU A 231 -17.81 -2.67 -0.84
CA GLU A 231 -18.55 -2.31 0.37
C GLU A 231 -17.67 -2.38 1.62
N ALA A 232 -16.48 -1.80 1.53
CA ALA A 232 -15.55 -1.77 2.64
C ALA A 232 -16.07 -0.88 3.79
N ASP A 233 -15.66 -1.15 5.03
CA ASP A 233 -16.19 -0.43 6.18
C ASP A 233 -15.56 0.96 6.36
N ILE A 234 -14.23 1.04 6.26
CA ILE A 234 -13.42 2.26 6.41
C ILE A 234 -12.35 2.37 5.32
N LEU A 235 -12.18 3.56 4.76
CA LEU A 235 -11.10 3.92 3.83
C LEU A 235 -10.00 4.68 4.58
N VAL A 236 -8.74 4.26 4.40
CA VAL A 236 -7.56 4.95 4.91
C VAL A 236 -6.71 5.41 3.72
N PRO A 237 -6.74 6.70 3.35
CA PRO A 237 -5.98 7.19 2.22
C PRO A 237 -4.50 7.34 2.61
N MET A 238 -3.60 6.98 1.71
CA MET A 238 -2.14 7.12 1.81
C MET A 238 -1.54 7.53 0.46
N HIS A 239 -0.23 7.79 0.41
CA HIS A 239 0.53 7.98 -0.83
C HIS A 239 0.00 9.11 -1.73
N PHE A 240 -0.36 10.26 -1.14
CA PHE A 240 -0.89 11.41 -1.88
C PHE A 240 -0.15 12.73 -1.62
N ASP A 241 0.78 12.78 -0.67
CA ASP A 241 1.59 13.96 -0.36
C ASP A 241 3.10 13.64 -0.45
N SER A 242 3.93 14.67 -0.37
CA SER A 242 5.39 14.61 -0.26
C SER A 242 6.20 14.39 -1.56
N TRP A 243 5.62 13.90 -2.66
CA TRP A 243 6.33 13.71 -3.94
C TRP A 243 5.76 14.51 -5.12
N ASP A 244 6.65 15.08 -5.94
CA ASP A 244 6.31 15.98 -7.06
C ASP A 244 5.56 15.29 -8.22
N HIS A 245 5.61 13.97 -8.31
CA HIS A 245 4.93 13.22 -9.37
C HIS A 245 3.48 12.87 -9.01
N PHE A 246 3.06 13.06 -7.76
CA PHE A 246 1.65 13.01 -7.37
C PHE A 246 0.89 14.19 -7.99
N LYS A 247 -0.35 13.93 -8.40
CA LYS A 247 -1.20 14.92 -9.09
C LYS A 247 -2.47 15.24 -8.32
N GLN A 248 -2.69 14.60 -7.17
CA GLN A 248 -3.79 14.88 -6.28
C GLN A 248 -3.30 14.81 -4.83
N HIS A 249 -3.31 15.95 -4.15
CA HIS A 249 -2.78 16.09 -2.80
C HIS A 249 -3.87 16.14 -1.73
N GLY A 250 -3.50 16.12 -0.44
CA GLY A 250 -4.44 15.94 0.67
C GLY A 250 -5.64 16.89 0.68
N LYS A 251 -5.48 18.16 0.26
CA LYS A 251 -6.60 19.11 0.16
C LYS A 251 -7.59 18.74 -0.95
N GLU A 252 -7.08 18.40 -2.13
CA GLU A 252 -7.89 18.06 -3.30
C GLU A 252 -8.55 16.70 -3.12
N LEU A 253 -7.82 15.72 -2.60
CA LEU A 253 -8.33 14.40 -2.27
C LEU A 253 -9.50 14.49 -1.29
N ARG A 254 -9.41 15.32 -0.24
CA ARG A 254 -10.52 15.58 0.70
C ARG A 254 -11.78 16.09 0.01
N LEU A 255 -11.63 17.05 -0.91
CA LEU A 255 -12.77 17.60 -1.66
C LEU A 255 -13.42 16.54 -2.57
N VAL A 256 -12.61 15.70 -3.23
CA VAL A 256 -13.13 14.58 -4.03
C VAL A 256 -13.89 13.60 -3.14
N MET A 257 -13.31 13.21 -2.01
CA MET A 257 -13.93 12.28 -1.07
C MET A 257 -15.25 12.79 -0.48
N GLU A 258 -15.32 14.10 -0.19
CA GLU A 258 -16.56 14.76 0.23
C GLU A 258 -17.61 14.73 -0.87
N ALA A 259 -17.24 15.07 -2.11
CA ALA A 259 -18.13 15.02 -3.26
C ALA A 259 -18.63 13.59 -3.58
N GLU A 260 -17.83 12.58 -3.30
CA GLU A 260 -18.19 11.16 -3.42
C GLU A 260 -19.03 10.63 -2.25
N GLY A 261 -19.31 11.46 -1.24
CA GLY A 261 -20.15 11.14 -0.08
C GLY A 261 -19.48 10.20 0.93
N LEU A 262 -18.15 10.17 0.98
CA LEU A 262 -17.37 9.24 1.81
C LEU A 262 -16.82 9.85 3.10
N SER A 263 -17.14 11.10 3.43
CA SER A 263 -16.57 11.81 4.59
C SER A 263 -16.63 11.04 5.91
N ASP A 264 -17.75 10.37 6.21
CA ASP A 264 -17.95 9.59 7.44
C ASP A 264 -17.32 8.19 7.41
N LYS A 265 -16.76 7.80 6.26
CA LYS A 265 -16.15 6.50 5.98
C LYS A 265 -14.64 6.55 5.89
N ILE A 266 -14.04 7.73 6.03
CA ILE A 266 -12.61 7.93 5.85
C ILE A 266 -11.92 8.17 7.18
N CYS A 267 -10.88 7.39 7.44
CA CYS A 267 -9.96 7.61 8.53
C CYS A 267 -8.70 8.33 8.02
N TRP A 268 -8.71 9.66 8.09
CA TRP A 268 -7.52 10.47 7.82
C TRP A 268 -6.47 10.29 8.92
N LEU A 269 -5.23 10.03 8.53
CA LEU A 269 -4.09 9.89 9.43
C LEU A 269 -3.34 11.22 9.56
N ALA A 270 -2.73 11.45 10.71
CA ALA A 270 -1.72 12.50 10.89
C ALA A 270 -0.35 11.81 10.96
N PRO A 271 0.67 12.27 10.19
CA PRO A 271 1.97 11.63 10.19
C PRO A 271 2.58 11.53 11.60
N GLY A 272 3.15 10.37 11.93
CA GLY A 272 3.77 10.05 13.22
C GLY A 272 2.80 9.81 14.38
N VAL A 273 1.49 10.01 14.19
CA VAL A 273 0.48 9.86 15.23
C VAL A 273 -0.28 8.54 15.05
N PRO A 274 -0.16 7.58 16.00
CA PRO A 274 -0.96 6.37 15.96
C PRO A 274 -2.46 6.69 16.04
N LYS A 275 -3.24 6.16 15.10
CA LYS A 275 -4.69 6.33 15.08
C LYS A 275 -5.40 5.00 14.94
N ARG A 276 -6.32 4.73 15.86
CA ARG A 276 -7.20 3.56 15.78
C ARG A 276 -8.17 3.72 14.61
N VAL A 277 -8.17 2.74 13.71
CA VAL A 277 -9.03 2.66 12.52
C VAL A 277 -10.25 1.79 12.79
N ILE A 278 -10.06 0.66 13.50
CA ILE A 278 -11.10 -0.28 13.93
C ILE A 278 -10.89 -0.65 15.40
#